data_AF-A0AAE1LGZ9-F1
#
_entry.id   AF-A0AAE1LGZ9-F1
#
_cell.length_a   1.000
_cell.length_b   1.000
_cell.length_c   1.000
_cell.angle_alpha   90.00
_cell.angle_beta   90.00
_cell.angle_gamma   90.00
#
_symmetry.space_group_name_H-M   'P 1'
#
loop_
_entity.id
_entity.type
_entity.pdbx_description
1 polymer ?
#
loop_
_entity_poly.entity_id
_entity_poly.type
_entity_poly.pdbx_seq_one_letter_code
_entity_poly.pdbx_strand_id
1 'polypeptide(L)'
;MRFKKKIDGLDVTSKLVVLNIIRAAKAKGPSGRRYDLEWVFHCLLMRIKSPKLYDHIRKRKILPLPDRTSINRYMRKMRPAYGYQKPVFEVLSSKTANWSELQRHVLLLDEMKLQPGTEFDRNTLLHWGFIWGSSPPENQKQELGDHALVVLSQPFAGGWVQSLGCFLSKGNVKGDVLAKIALEGITLSENAGLRVDGIVTDGGAWNRNMWKDFGVGDKNFQPSVGEDDVTSSTTHPFDDTRNLCFFSDWCHLLKCMRNIMCPKETKSTKRNLKVKEPPPPPLNIQDPTTYLQKSLQTPDGQVKRLHWVTVLIEEENRLKSYQLRLVPNIDQSILFPTGFERMNVGKAFTISAGILIVKEQFFSNSMQAAMKTYKNVGIKELHDCEPTIRLLEKDIQDFLDFHKECRNLTRQRGQKWFWPESTDIGLHVSLKSFLELSYYLIDVVKFTYVMTKRFNQDALEHFFGNIRQMAAPNPHPDPKLFALLYRLLSVYSLVSPAKRSNASGVENVGALLNAKDEVGARHEERREVFDSLLDEILEFGTPLECLPV
;
A
#
# COMPACT_ATOMS: atom_id res chain seq x y z
N MET A 1 -49.71 -11.85 -1.84
CA MET A 1 -49.00 -11.51 -3.11
C MET A 1 -48.46 -10.07 -3.17
N ARG A 2 -49.24 -9.02 -2.84
CA ARG A 2 -48.79 -7.61 -2.96
C ARG A 2 -47.52 -7.25 -2.16
N PHE A 3 -47.33 -7.82 -0.96
CA PHE A 3 -46.17 -7.53 -0.10
C PHE A 3 -44.87 -8.16 -0.63
N LYS A 4 -44.93 -9.37 -1.20
CA LYS A 4 -43.77 -10.06 -1.78
C LYS A 4 -43.22 -9.29 -2.98
N LYS A 5 -44.10 -8.86 -3.90
CA LYS A 5 -43.74 -7.97 -5.03
C LYS A 5 -43.08 -6.66 -4.59
N LYS A 6 -43.48 -6.08 -3.44
CA LYS A 6 -42.86 -4.86 -2.90
C LYS A 6 -41.46 -5.11 -2.32
N ILE A 7 -41.25 -6.26 -1.67
CA ILE A 7 -39.91 -6.68 -1.21
C ILE A 7 -39.01 -6.95 -2.41
N ASP A 8 -39.52 -7.57 -3.46
CA ASP A 8 -38.75 -7.91 -4.67
C ASP A 8 -38.22 -6.66 -5.39
N GLY A 9 -38.85 -5.49 -5.21
CA GLY A 9 -38.38 -4.20 -5.72
C GLY A 9 -37.30 -3.50 -4.89
N LEU A 10 -36.94 -4.01 -3.71
CA LEU A 10 -35.89 -3.44 -2.87
C LEU A 10 -34.49 -3.85 -3.36
N ASP A 11 -33.46 -3.07 -3.03
CA ASP A 11 -32.07 -3.49 -3.20
C ASP A 11 -31.72 -4.69 -2.31
N VAL A 12 -30.65 -5.42 -2.66
CA VAL A 12 -30.24 -6.66 -1.98
C VAL A 12 -30.08 -6.48 -0.47
N THR A 13 -29.48 -5.38 -0.04
CA THR A 13 -29.22 -5.12 1.39
C THR A 13 -30.53 -4.81 2.12
N SER A 14 -31.37 -3.96 1.55
CA SER A 14 -32.68 -3.64 2.11
C SER A 14 -33.59 -4.87 2.22
N LYS A 15 -33.57 -5.76 1.20
CA LYS A 15 -34.25 -7.06 1.26
C LYS A 15 -33.77 -7.88 2.45
N LEU A 16 -32.46 -8.01 2.61
CA LEU A 16 -31.84 -8.76 3.68
C LEU A 16 -32.27 -8.21 5.06
N VAL A 17 -32.28 -6.89 5.24
CA VAL A 17 -32.73 -6.23 6.47
C VAL A 17 -34.20 -6.56 6.76
N VAL A 18 -35.10 -6.34 5.79
CA VAL A 18 -36.54 -6.56 5.95
C VAL A 18 -36.84 -8.03 6.27
N LEU A 19 -36.19 -8.96 5.57
CA LEU A 19 -36.34 -10.39 5.82
C LEU A 19 -35.89 -10.77 7.23
N ASN A 20 -34.77 -10.21 7.73
CA ASN A 20 -34.32 -10.45 9.09
C ASN A 20 -35.25 -9.82 10.14
N ILE A 21 -35.87 -8.68 9.87
CA ILE A 21 -36.90 -8.08 10.73
C ILE A 21 -38.12 -9.02 10.84
N ILE A 22 -38.61 -9.53 9.70
CA ILE A 22 -39.74 -10.47 9.68
C ILE A 22 -39.39 -11.77 10.42
N ARG A 23 -38.19 -12.33 10.20
CA ARG A 23 -37.71 -13.53 10.91
C ARG A 23 -37.62 -13.27 12.42
N ALA A 24 -37.12 -12.11 12.82
CA ALA A 24 -37.00 -11.74 14.23
C ALA A 24 -38.36 -11.54 14.91
N ALA A 25 -39.37 -11.04 14.18
CA ALA A 25 -40.74 -10.91 14.67
C ALA A 25 -41.45 -12.26 14.85
N LYS A 26 -41.14 -13.26 14.01
CA LYS A 26 -41.67 -14.63 14.12
C LYS A 26 -41.03 -15.46 15.24
N ALA A 27 -39.87 -15.05 15.75
CA ALA A 27 -39.16 -15.79 16.77
C ALA A 27 -39.85 -15.67 18.14
N LYS A 28 -39.93 -16.79 18.89
CA LYS A 28 -40.53 -16.82 20.25
C LYS A 28 -39.82 -15.91 21.27
N GLY A 29 -38.59 -15.50 20.99
CA GLY A 29 -37.80 -14.62 21.85
C GLY A 29 -36.42 -14.29 21.26
N PRO A 30 -35.61 -13.44 21.93
CA PRO A 30 -34.30 -13.00 21.43
C PRO A 30 -33.31 -14.15 21.17
N SER A 31 -33.33 -15.18 22.01
CA SER A 31 -32.46 -16.37 21.92
C SER A 31 -32.87 -17.35 20.81
N GLY A 32 -34.12 -17.27 20.32
CA GLY A 32 -34.65 -18.11 19.26
C GLY A 32 -34.39 -17.58 17.84
N ARG A 33 -33.73 -16.42 17.71
CA ARG A 33 -33.48 -15.79 16.41
C ARG A 33 -32.42 -16.59 15.64
N ARG A 34 -32.68 -16.80 14.35
CA ARG A 34 -31.74 -17.38 13.38
C ARG A 34 -31.39 -16.32 12.38
N TYR A 35 -30.10 -16.16 12.13
CA TYR A 35 -29.55 -15.13 11.26
C TYR A 35 -28.98 -15.74 10.00
N ASP A 36 -29.19 -15.03 8.90
CA ASP A 36 -28.54 -15.32 7.64
C ASP A 36 -27.03 -15.11 7.73
N LEU A 37 -26.22 -15.89 7.01
CA LEU A 37 -24.77 -15.75 7.03
C LEU A 37 -24.34 -14.39 6.48
N GLU A 38 -25.00 -13.95 5.41
CA GLU A 38 -24.76 -12.63 4.81
C GLU A 38 -25.10 -11.50 5.79
N TRP A 39 -26.20 -11.65 6.55
CA TRP A 39 -26.58 -10.67 7.58
C TRP A 39 -25.61 -10.64 8.74
N VAL A 40 -25.15 -11.80 9.19
CA VAL A 40 -24.11 -11.91 10.23
C VAL A 40 -22.83 -11.20 9.76
N PHE A 41 -22.47 -11.35 8.50
CA PHE A 41 -21.30 -10.72 7.92
C PHE A 41 -21.42 -9.18 7.90
N HIS A 42 -22.56 -8.64 7.50
CA HIS A 42 -22.84 -7.20 7.67
C HIS A 42 -22.78 -6.77 9.14
N CYS A 43 -23.31 -7.58 10.07
CA CYS A 43 -23.24 -7.30 11.49
C CYS A 43 -21.80 -7.30 12.04
N LEU A 44 -20.96 -8.21 11.56
CA LEU A 44 -19.53 -8.26 11.89
C LEU A 44 -18.84 -6.96 11.47
N LEU A 45 -19.04 -6.54 10.22
CA LEU A 45 -18.46 -5.31 9.68
C LEU A 45 -18.96 -4.07 10.40
N MET A 46 -20.26 -3.99 10.70
CA MET A 46 -20.83 -2.90 11.49
C MET A 46 -20.20 -2.83 12.89
N ARG A 47 -20.08 -3.98 13.57
CA ARG A 47 -19.45 -4.05 14.89
C ARG A 47 -18.00 -3.61 14.84
N ILE A 48 -17.29 -4.03 13.82
CA ILE A 48 -15.88 -3.73 13.67
C ILE A 48 -15.66 -2.25 13.33
N LYS A 49 -16.51 -1.64 12.49
CA LYS A 49 -16.47 -0.20 12.22
C LYS A 49 -16.81 0.65 13.44
N SER A 50 -17.78 0.22 14.26
CA SER A 50 -18.13 0.91 15.49
C SER A 50 -18.81 -0.02 16.50
N PRO A 51 -18.06 -0.56 17.47
CA PRO A 51 -18.63 -1.45 18.49
C PRO A 51 -19.69 -0.73 19.33
N LYS A 52 -19.46 0.55 19.64
CA LYS A 52 -20.39 1.41 20.41
C LYS A 52 -21.70 1.61 19.68
N LEU A 53 -21.67 1.94 18.38
CA LEU A 53 -22.87 2.13 17.59
C LEU A 53 -23.62 0.79 17.41
N TYR A 54 -22.89 -0.30 17.17
CA TYR A 54 -23.48 -1.63 17.08
C TYR A 54 -24.23 -2.02 18.35
N ASP A 55 -23.62 -1.82 19.52
CA ASP A 55 -24.28 -2.07 20.81
C ASP A 55 -25.47 -1.13 21.03
N HIS A 56 -25.40 0.12 20.60
CA HIS A 56 -26.52 1.07 20.68
C HIS A 56 -27.71 0.59 19.84
N ILE A 57 -27.50 0.27 18.56
CA ILE A 57 -28.54 -0.22 17.64
C ILE A 57 -29.17 -1.51 18.19
N ARG A 58 -28.35 -2.43 18.72
CA ARG A 58 -28.83 -3.69 19.32
C ARG A 58 -29.66 -3.44 20.58
N LYS A 59 -29.13 -2.66 21.54
CA LYS A 59 -29.77 -2.41 22.84
C LYS A 59 -31.07 -1.62 22.68
N ARG A 60 -31.10 -0.66 21.75
CA ARG A 60 -32.31 0.11 21.41
C ARG A 60 -33.27 -0.63 20.49
N LYS A 61 -32.95 -1.87 20.10
CA LYS A 61 -33.76 -2.73 19.21
C LYS A 61 -34.12 -2.04 17.88
N ILE A 62 -33.24 -1.16 17.40
CA ILE A 62 -33.43 -0.45 16.11
C ILE A 62 -33.37 -1.46 14.96
N LEU A 63 -32.45 -2.43 15.04
CA LEU A 63 -32.35 -3.55 14.09
C LEU A 63 -32.21 -4.89 14.84
N PRO A 64 -32.65 -6.01 14.22
CA PRO A 64 -32.50 -7.36 14.78
C PRO A 64 -31.04 -7.81 14.64
N LEU A 65 -30.17 -7.30 15.51
CA LEU A 65 -28.75 -7.60 15.50
C LEU A 65 -28.41 -8.80 16.41
N PRO A 66 -27.49 -9.69 15.98
CA PRO A 66 -26.94 -10.73 16.85
C PRO A 66 -26.27 -10.15 18.10
N ASP A 67 -26.36 -10.90 19.21
CA ASP A 67 -25.62 -10.58 20.44
C ASP A 67 -24.11 -10.82 20.27
N ARG A 68 -23.31 -10.30 21.22
CA ARG A 68 -21.84 -10.39 21.17
C ARG A 68 -21.34 -11.84 21.13
N THR A 69 -21.96 -12.73 21.89
CA THR A 69 -21.61 -14.15 21.95
C THR A 69 -21.92 -14.83 20.62
N SER A 70 -23.07 -14.53 20.02
CA SER A 70 -23.42 -15.01 18.68
C SER A 70 -22.41 -14.53 17.63
N ILE A 71 -22.06 -13.25 17.61
CA ILE A 71 -21.06 -12.72 16.67
C ILE A 71 -19.70 -13.39 16.88
N ASN A 72 -19.24 -13.48 18.13
CA ASN A 72 -17.96 -14.13 18.45
C ASN A 72 -17.96 -15.60 18.00
N ARG A 73 -19.09 -16.31 18.13
CA ARG A 73 -19.24 -17.68 17.63
C ARG A 73 -19.08 -17.74 16.10
N TYR A 74 -19.59 -16.76 15.37
CA TYR A 74 -19.37 -16.69 13.91
C TYR A 74 -17.93 -16.28 13.56
N MET A 75 -17.30 -15.36 14.29
CA MET A 75 -15.88 -15.04 14.09
C MET A 75 -14.99 -16.25 14.31
N ARG A 76 -15.27 -17.08 15.32
CA ARG A 76 -14.52 -18.32 15.57
C ARG A 76 -14.63 -19.35 14.45
N LYS A 77 -15.68 -19.27 13.62
CA LYS A 77 -15.78 -20.13 12.42
C LYS A 77 -14.86 -19.65 11.30
N MET A 78 -14.56 -18.35 11.25
CA MET A 78 -13.55 -17.82 10.34
C MET A 78 -12.18 -18.20 10.85
N ARG A 79 -11.43 -18.98 10.06
CA ARG A 79 -10.07 -19.38 10.44
C ARG A 79 -9.07 -18.32 9.95
N PRO A 80 -8.15 -17.84 10.82
CA PRO A 80 -7.06 -17.01 10.36
C PRO A 80 -6.22 -17.80 9.35
N ALA A 81 -5.75 -17.16 8.29
CA ALA A 81 -4.94 -17.81 7.28
C ALA A 81 -3.94 -16.81 6.69
N TYR A 82 -2.72 -17.31 6.47
CA TYR A 82 -1.65 -16.66 5.73
C TYR A 82 -1.36 -17.46 4.47
N GLY A 83 -0.75 -16.82 3.49
CA GLY A 83 -0.57 -17.32 2.12
C GLY A 83 -1.71 -16.90 1.19
N TYR A 84 -1.57 -17.29 -0.07
CA TYR A 84 -2.64 -17.21 -1.05
C TYR A 84 -3.73 -18.23 -0.74
N GLN A 85 -4.99 -17.79 -0.78
CA GLN A 85 -6.12 -18.64 -0.45
C GLN A 85 -6.82 -19.10 -1.73
N LYS A 86 -6.68 -20.38 -2.10
CA LYS A 86 -7.29 -20.95 -3.32
C LYS A 86 -8.78 -20.58 -3.49
N PRO A 87 -9.63 -20.64 -2.45
CA PRO A 87 -11.05 -20.28 -2.60
C PRO A 87 -11.31 -18.81 -2.96
N VAL A 88 -10.37 -17.91 -2.64
CA VAL A 88 -10.43 -16.52 -3.11
C VAL A 88 -10.29 -16.49 -4.62
N PHE A 89 -9.31 -17.20 -5.19
CA PHE A 89 -9.08 -17.25 -6.63
C PHE A 89 -10.18 -18.00 -7.41
N GLU A 90 -10.80 -19.02 -6.82
CA GLU A 90 -11.98 -19.70 -7.41
C GLU A 90 -13.17 -18.75 -7.56
N VAL A 91 -13.42 -17.94 -6.52
CA VAL A 91 -14.47 -16.91 -6.59
C VAL A 91 -14.09 -15.79 -7.55
N LEU A 92 -12.82 -15.40 -7.59
CA LEU A 92 -12.33 -14.41 -8.56
C LEU A 92 -12.55 -14.90 -9.99
N SER A 93 -12.19 -16.14 -10.31
CA SER A 93 -12.39 -16.74 -11.62
C SER A 93 -13.86 -16.68 -12.06
N SER A 94 -14.78 -16.93 -11.12
CA SER A 94 -16.22 -16.84 -11.38
C SER A 94 -16.67 -15.39 -11.64
N LYS A 95 -16.05 -14.42 -10.95
CA LYS A 95 -16.38 -12.99 -11.06
C LYS A 95 -15.81 -12.35 -12.32
N THR A 96 -14.63 -12.79 -12.77
CA THR A 96 -13.89 -12.27 -13.93
C THR A 96 -14.30 -12.93 -15.24
N ALA A 97 -15.10 -14.00 -15.21
CA ALA A 97 -15.48 -14.78 -16.40
C ALA A 97 -16.03 -13.95 -17.58
N ASN A 98 -16.69 -12.82 -17.31
CA ASN A 98 -17.26 -11.93 -18.32
C ASN A 98 -16.60 -10.55 -18.35
N TRP A 99 -15.39 -10.43 -17.81
CA TRP A 99 -14.67 -9.16 -17.82
C TRP A 99 -14.10 -8.86 -19.19
N SER A 100 -14.14 -7.58 -19.56
CA SER A 100 -13.50 -7.11 -20.77
C SER A 100 -12.00 -6.91 -20.55
N GLU A 101 -11.26 -6.79 -21.65
CA GLU A 101 -9.84 -6.43 -21.67
C GLU A 101 -9.51 -5.12 -20.94
N LEU A 102 -10.50 -4.26 -20.68
CA LEU A 102 -10.32 -3.03 -19.91
C LEU A 102 -10.09 -3.27 -18.42
N GLN A 103 -10.38 -4.47 -17.90
CA GLN A 103 -10.13 -4.83 -16.50
C GLN A 103 -8.66 -5.21 -16.30
N ARG A 104 -7.79 -4.21 -16.42
CA ARG A 104 -6.34 -4.31 -16.18
C ARG A 104 -5.98 -3.91 -14.76
N HIS A 105 -5.00 -4.60 -14.19
CA HIS A 105 -4.64 -4.51 -12.77
C HIS A 105 -3.14 -4.31 -12.56
N VAL A 106 -2.83 -3.78 -11.38
CA VAL A 106 -1.48 -3.70 -10.82
C VAL A 106 -1.49 -4.37 -9.44
N LEU A 107 -0.40 -5.06 -9.09
CA LEU A 107 -0.22 -5.63 -7.75
C LEU A 107 0.54 -4.64 -6.86
N LEU A 108 0.01 -4.39 -5.67
CA LEU A 108 0.63 -3.55 -4.64
C LEU A 108 1.17 -4.47 -3.54
N LEU A 109 2.45 -4.31 -3.19
CA LEU A 109 3.12 -5.09 -2.13
C LEU A 109 3.75 -4.15 -1.10
N ASP A 110 3.34 -4.30 0.15
CA ASP A 110 3.89 -3.54 1.28
C ASP A 110 3.66 -4.32 2.59
N GLU A 111 4.41 -3.97 3.61
CA GLU A 111 4.41 -4.63 4.91
C GLU A 111 3.79 -3.76 6.02
N MET A 112 2.92 -4.37 6.82
CA MET A 112 2.39 -3.75 8.03
C MET A 112 3.08 -4.31 9.27
N LYS A 113 3.70 -3.44 10.07
CA LYS A 113 4.23 -3.83 11.39
C LYS A 113 3.12 -4.26 12.35
N LEU A 114 3.28 -5.44 12.94
CA LEU A 114 2.43 -6.10 13.92
C LEU A 114 3.04 -6.06 15.32
N GLN A 115 2.24 -6.41 16.33
CA GLN A 115 2.75 -6.70 17.67
C GLN A 115 3.11 -8.18 17.74
N PRO A 116 4.40 -8.55 17.94
CA PRO A 116 4.78 -9.95 18.08
C PRO A 116 4.02 -10.59 19.25
N GLY A 117 3.48 -11.79 19.02
CA GLY A 117 2.72 -12.50 20.03
C GLY A 117 2.42 -13.91 19.57
N THR A 118 2.32 -14.82 20.53
CA THR A 118 1.95 -16.21 20.30
C THR A 118 0.62 -16.54 20.93
N GLU A 119 -0.17 -17.34 20.25
CA GLU A 119 -1.39 -17.91 20.81
C GLU A 119 -1.48 -19.38 20.46
N PHE A 120 -1.65 -20.23 21.47
CA PHE A 120 -1.97 -21.64 21.25
C PHE A 120 -3.48 -21.78 21.05
N ASP A 121 -3.89 -22.17 19.84
CA ASP A 121 -5.29 -22.48 19.58
C ASP A 121 -5.58 -23.93 19.95
N ARG A 122 -6.26 -24.12 21.08
CA ARG A 122 -6.63 -25.44 21.61
C ARG A 122 -7.50 -26.26 20.67
N ASN A 123 -8.21 -25.64 19.72
CA ASN A 123 -9.08 -26.36 18.80
C ASN A 123 -8.32 -26.90 17.59
N THR A 124 -7.28 -26.17 17.15
CA THR A 124 -6.47 -26.57 15.99
C THR A 124 -5.14 -27.19 16.39
N LEU A 125 -4.76 -27.12 17.67
CA LEU A 125 -3.46 -27.53 18.20
C LEU A 125 -2.29 -26.86 17.46
N LEU A 126 -2.49 -25.60 17.06
CA LEU A 126 -1.49 -24.79 16.37
C LEU A 126 -1.03 -23.65 17.26
N HIS A 127 0.27 -23.43 17.26
CA HIS A 127 0.86 -22.20 17.74
C HIS A 127 0.83 -21.14 16.63
N TRP A 128 0.05 -20.09 16.87
CA TRP A 128 0.05 -18.89 16.04
C TRP A 128 1.19 -17.96 16.43
N GLY A 129 1.63 -17.14 15.49
CA GLY A 129 2.59 -16.06 15.74
C GLY A 129 3.98 -16.28 15.17
N PHE A 130 4.28 -17.48 14.66
CA PHE A 130 5.55 -17.79 13.99
C PHE A 130 5.51 -17.49 12.50
N ILE A 131 6.67 -17.20 11.89
CA ILE A 131 6.80 -16.88 10.44
C ILE A 131 6.04 -17.91 9.59
N TRP A 132 5.22 -17.42 8.63
CA TRP A 132 4.32 -18.27 7.85
C TRP A 132 4.10 -17.76 6.42
N GLY A 133 4.04 -18.71 5.48
CA GLY A 133 3.59 -18.50 4.09
C GLY A 133 4.69 -18.20 3.08
N SER A 134 5.94 -18.01 3.51
CA SER A 134 7.05 -17.63 2.64
C SER A 134 8.06 -18.76 2.38
N SER A 135 7.72 -20.00 2.73
CA SER A 135 8.66 -21.14 2.81
C SER A 135 9.97 -20.75 3.51
N PRO A 136 9.90 -20.23 4.77
CA PRO A 136 11.09 -19.80 5.48
C PRO A 136 12.05 -20.99 5.68
N PRO A 137 13.38 -20.76 5.66
CA PRO A 137 14.35 -21.79 6.00
C PRO A 137 14.05 -22.36 7.40
N GLU A 138 14.38 -23.65 7.62
CA GLU A 138 14.00 -24.42 8.83
C GLU A 138 14.32 -23.68 10.14
N ASN A 139 15.45 -22.97 10.18
CA ASN A 139 15.92 -22.20 11.33
C ASN A 139 15.09 -20.95 11.68
N GLN A 140 14.21 -20.50 10.79
CA GLN A 140 13.36 -19.31 10.99
C GLN A 140 11.92 -19.66 11.37
N LYS A 141 11.52 -20.93 11.25
CA LYS A 141 10.14 -21.38 11.53
C LYS A 141 9.70 -21.18 12.99
N GLN A 142 10.64 -21.04 13.93
CA GLN A 142 10.36 -20.80 15.36
C GLN A 142 10.48 -19.32 15.77
N GLU A 143 10.73 -18.41 14.84
CA GLU A 143 10.81 -16.99 15.18
C GLU A 143 9.43 -16.31 15.12
N LEU A 144 9.19 -15.37 16.03
CA LEU A 144 7.96 -14.59 16.05
C LEU A 144 7.91 -13.61 14.89
N GLY A 145 6.81 -13.65 14.14
CA GLY A 145 6.51 -12.69 13.09
C GLY A 145 6.11 -11.34 13.69
N ASP A 146 6.65 -10.27 13.11
CA ASP A 146 6.42 -8.89 13.53
C ASP A 146 5.97 -7.99 12.36
N HIS A 147 5.89 -8.53 11.15
CA HIS A 147 5.37 -7.85 9.96
C HIS A 147 4.41 -8.76 9.20
N ALA A 148 3.40 -8.15 8.57
CA ALA A 148 2.55 -8.82 7.59
C ALA A 148 2.70 -8.17 6.23
N LEU A 149 3.31 -8.89 5.29
CA LEU A 149 3.32 -8.54 3.88
C LEU A 149 1.93 -8.79 3.30
N VAL A 150 1.37 -7.82 2.58
CA VAL A 150 0.07 -7.97 1.90
C VAL A 150 0.25 -7.73 0.41
N VAL A 151 -0.40 -8.59 -0.38
CA VAL A 151 -0.49 -8.45 -1.84
C VAL A 151 -1.92 -8.04 -2.19
N LEU A 152 -2.08 -6.83 -2.72
CA LEU A 152 -3.36 -6.25 -3.08
C LEU A 152 -3.42 -6.01 -4.60
N SER A 153 -4.50 -6.44 -5.24
CA SER A 153 -4.80 -6.11 -6.63
C SER A 153 -5.59 -4.79 -6.71
N GLN A 154 -5.11 -3.88 -7.54
CA GLN A 154 -5.76 -2.62 -7.85
C GLN A 154 -6.05 -2.52 -9.35
N PRO A 155 -7.30 -2.22 -9.77
CA PRO A 155 -7.60 -2.00 -11.17
C PRO A 155 -7.20 -0.59 -11.63
N PHE A 156 -6.84 -0.45 -12.89
CA PHE A 156 -6.72 0.84 -13.57
C PHE A 156 -8.10 1.46 -13.84
N ALA A 157 -9.09 0.63 -14.16
CA ALA A 157 -10.48 1.03 -14.41
C ALA A 157 -11.40 0.58 -13.26
N GLY A 158 -12.06 1.52 -12.59
CA GLY A 158 -12.97 1.24 -11.48
C GLY A 158 -12.36 1.48 -10.10
N GLY A 159 -13.11 1.17 -9.05
CA GLY A 159 -12.73 1.47 -7.66
C GLY A 159 -12.62 0.25 -6.75
N TRP A 160 -12.73 -0.95 -7.32
CA TRP A 160 -12.79 -2.20 -6.56
C TRP A 160 -11.38 -2.76 -6.38
N VAL A 161 -10.86 -2.77 -5.16
CA VAL A 161 -9.56 -3.35 -4.81
C VAL A 161 -9.74 -4.68 -4.11
N GLN A 162 -8.87 -5.65 -4.36
CA GLN A 162 -8.97 -6.99 -3.79
C GLN A 162 -7.66 -7.43 -3.15
N SER A 163 -7.72 -7.88 -1.90
CA SER A 163 -6.58 -8.53 -1.25
C SER A 163 -6.47 -9.97 -1.73
N LEU A 164 -5.27 -10.34 -2.19
CA LEU A 164 -5.01 -11.64 -2.80
C LEU A 164 -4.34 -12.61 -1.81
N GLY A 165 -3.36 -12.12 -1.04
CA GLY A 165 -2.64 -12.92 -0.05
C GLY A 165 -2.00 -12.05 1.03
N CYS A 166 -1.73 -12.64 2.18
CA CYS A 166 -0.95 -12.03 3.24
C CYS A 166 0.05 -13.02 3.85
N PHE A 167 1.23 -12.57 4.23
CA PHE A 167 2.34 -13.42 4.66
C PHE A 167 2.94 -12.87 5.96
N LEU A 168 3.21 -13.75 6.92
CA LEU A 168 3.76 -13.36 8.21
C LEU A 168 5.28 -13.52 8.18
N SER A 169 6.00 -12.42 8.41
CA SER A 169 7.46 -12.37 8.37
C SER A 169 8.04 -11.78 9.65
N LYS A 170 9.33 -12.05 9.88
CA LYS A 170 10.15 -11.32 10.84
C LYS A 170 11.01 -10.31 10.09
N GLY A 171 10.76 -9.03 10.33
CA GLY A 171 11.24 -7.94 9.50
C GLY A 171 10.69 -8.01 8.08
N ASN A 172 11.42 -7.36 7.18
CA ASN A 172 11.07 -7.29 5.77
C ASN A 172 11.37 -8.62 5.08
N VAL A 173 10.55 -8.98 4.09
CA VAL A 173 10.75 -10.21 3.32
C VAL A 173 11.98 -10.04 2.43
N LYS A 174 12.84 -11.06 2.37
CA LYS A 174 14.03 -11.04 1.49
C LYS A 174 13.62 -10.96 0.02
N GLY A 175 14.44 -10.30 -0.81
CA GLY A 175 14.10 -10.03 -2.22
C GLY A 175 13.80 -11.28 -3.05
N ASP A 176 14.57 -12.35 -2.86
CA ASP A 176 14.42 -13.63 -3.56
C ASP A 176 13.11 -14.36 -3.20
N VAL A 177 12.73 -14.30 -1.92
CA VAL A 177 11.47 -14.85 -1.42
C VAL A 177 10.30 -13.99 -1.88
N LEU A 178 10.47 -12.67 -1.87
CA LEU A 178 9.46 -11.73 -2.32
C LEU A 178 9.18 -11.89 -3.82
N ALA A 179 10.21 -12.15 -4.64
CA ALA A 179 10.06 -12.43 -6.07
C ALA A 179 9.20 -13.67 -6.33
N LYS A 180 9.40 -14.73 -5.55
CA LYS A 180 8.57 -15.95 -5.62
C LYS A 180 7.12 -15.67 -5.23
N ILE A 181 6.90 -14.92 -4.15
CA ILE A 181 5.55 -14.51 -3.73
C ILE A 181 4.88 -13.68 -4.84
N ALA A 182 5.58 -12.68 -5.39
CA ALA A 182 5.05 -11.85 -6.45
C ALA A 182 4.70 -12.67 -7.71
N LEU A 183 5.59 -13.57 -8.13
CA LEU A 183 5.38 -14.44 -9.28
C LEU A 183 4.17 -15.36 -9.09
N GLU A 184 4.06 -16.02 -7.93
CA GLU A 184 2.90 -16.85 -7.59
C GLU A 184 1.60 -16.02 -7.60
N GLY A 185 1.64 -14.80 -7.02
CA GLY A 185 0.52 -13.87 -7.04
C GLY A 185 0.08 -13.47 -8.44
N ILE A 186 1.03 -13.22 -9.36
CA ILE A 186 0.75 -12.94 -10.77
C ILE A 186 0.09 -14.14 -11.44
N THR A 187 0.69 -15.32 -11.32
CA THR A 187 0.17 -16.55 -11.93
C THR A 187 -1.24 -16.88 -11.45
N LEU A 188 -1.49 -16.80 -10.14
CA LEU A 188 -2.82 -17.04 -9.57
C LEU A 188 -3.84 -15.99 -10.02
N SER A 189 -3.43 -14.72 -10.13
CA SER A 189 -4.28 -13.63 -10.61
C SER A 189 -4.67 -13.82 -12.07
N GLU A 190 -3.71 -14.11 -12.94
CA GLU A 190 -3.92 -14.34 -14.38
C GLU A 190 -4.80 -15.57 -14.63
N ASN A 191 -4.54 -16.67 -13.93
CA ASN A 191 -5.40 -17.87 -13.97
C ASN A 191 -6.84 -17.56 -13.54
N ALA A 192 -7.01 -16.62 -12.60
CA ALA A 192 -8.31 -16.17 -12.15
C ALA A 192 -8.91 -15.04 -13.02
N GLY A 193 -8.33 -14.74 -14.19
CA GLY A 193 -8.82 -13.72 -15.13
C GLY A 193 -8.55 -12.27 -14.72
N LEU A 194 -7.72 -12.03 -13.70
CA LEU A 194 -7.21 -10.70 -13.37
C LEU A 194 -5.95 -10.44 -14.20
N ARG A 195 -6.07 -9.66 -15.27
CA ARG A 195 -4.94 -9.26 -16.11
C ARG A 195 -4.02 -8.30 -15.36
N VAL A 196 -2.82 -8.75 -15.01
CA VAL A 196 -1.82 -7.97 -14.27
C VAL A 196 -0.82 -7.38 -15.25
N ASP A 197 -0.64 -6.07 -15.24
CA ASP A 197 0.31 -5.37 -16.12
C ASP A 197 1.44 -4.66 -15.35
N GLY A 198 1.45 -4.75 -14.01
CA GLY A 198 2.59 -4.28 -13.24
C GLY A 198 2.59 -4.60 -11.75
N ILE A 199 3.70 -4.22 -11.10
CA ILE A 199 3.95 -4.34 -9.66
C ILE A 199 4.34 -2.97 -9.09
N VAL A 200 3.77 -2.58 -7.96
CA VAL A 200 4.14 -1.36 -7.21
C VAL A 200 4.65 -1.76 -5.83
N THR A 201 5.89 -1.36 -5.51
CA THR A 201 6.55 -1.58 -4.21
C THR A 201 7.08 -0.26 -3.62
N ASP A 202 7.44 -0.22 -2.34
CA ASP A 202 8.12 0.93 -1.76
C ASP A 202 9.60 1.06 -2.25
N GLY A 203 10.36 1.99 -1.66
CA GLY A 203 11.77 2.24 -1.96
C GLY A 203 12.81 1.32 -1.28
N GLY A 204 12.36 0.28 -0.58
CA GLY A 204 13.19 -0.61 0.23
C GLY A 204 14.22 -1.41 -0.57
N ALA A 205 15.36 -1.72 0.05
CA ALA A 205 16.44 -2.45 -0.60
C ALA A 205 16.02 -3.88 -1.01
N TRP A 206 15.21 -4.54 -0.20
CA TRP A 206 14.66 -5.87 -0.52
C TRP A 206 13.74 -5.84 -1.73
N ASN A 207 12.91 -4.80 -1.87
CA ASN A 207 12.07 -4.57 -3.04
C ASN A 207 12.90 -4.32 -4.30
N ARG A 208 14.00 -3.56 -4.19
CA ARG A 208 14.94 -3.39 -5.32
C ARG A 208 15.68 -4.67 -5.68
N ASN A 209 15.99 -5.53 -4.71
CA ASN A 209 16.57 -6.85 -4.99
C ASN A 209 15.56 -7.75 -5.71
N MET A 210 14.29 -7.73 -5.29
CA MET A 210 13.22 -8.42 -6.04
C MET A 210 13.16 -7.93 -7.49
N TRP A 211 13.25 -6.63 -7.75
CA TRP A 211 13.23 -6.10 -9.13
C TRP A 211 14.39 -6.66 -9.97
N LYS A 212 15.58 -6.78 -9.39
CA LYS A 212 16.75 -7.36 -10.06
C LYS A 212 16.54 -8.82 -10.45
N ASP A 213 15.84 -9.60 -9.64
CA ASP A 213 15.48 -10.99 -9.97
C ASP A 213 14.53 -11.07 -11.18
N PHE A 214 13.76 -10.00 -11.44
CA PHE A 214 12.97 -9.82 -12.67
C PHE A 214 13.74 -9.12 -13.81
N GLY A 215 15.04 -8.85 -13.65
CA GLY A 215 15.85 -8.15 -14.66
C GLY A 215 15.55 -6.65 -14.78
N VAL A 216 14.88 -6.07 -13.80
CA VAL A 216 14.50 -4.64 -13.74
C VAL A 216 15.47 -3.84 -12.88
N GLY A 217 15.85 -2.67 -13.38
CA GLY A 217 16.88 -1.81 -12.79
C GLY A 217 17.99 -1.50 -13.79
N ASP A 218 19.14 -1.04 -13.26
CA ASP A 218 20.32 -0.70 -14.05
C ASP A 218 21.02 -2.00 -14.49
N LYS A 219 21.02 -2.33 -15.79
CA LYS A 219 21.40 -3.67 -16.28
C LYS A 219 22.89 -3.96 -16.22
N ASN A 220 23.74 -2.96 -16.08
CA ASN A 220 25.14 -3.14 -15.75
C ASN A 220 25.65 -1.85 -15.11
N PHE A 221 26.40 -1.96 -14.01
CA PHE A 221 27.27 -0.87 -13.55
C PHE A 221 28.50 -0.75 -14.47
N GLN A 222 28.33 -0.96 -15.78
CA GLN A 222 29.35 -0.77 -16.80
C GLN A 222 28.83 0.24 -17.84
N PRO A 223 29.63 1.26 -18.17
CA PRO A 223 29.21 2.33 -19.05
C PRO A 223 29.18 1.83 -20.49
N SER A 224 27.99 1.58 -21.03
CA SER A 224 27.79 1.54 -22.48
C SER A 224 27.27 2.89 -22.94
N VAL A 225 28.08 3.58 -23.74
CA VAL A 225 27.70 4.84 -24.38
C VAL A 225 26.67 4.51 -25.47
N GLY A 226 25.38 4.82 -25.25
CA GLY A 226 24.39 4.89 -26.34
C GLY A 226 23.03 4.25 -26.11
N GLU A 227 22.84 3.36 -25.14
CA GLU A 227 21.53 2.76 -24.83
C GLU A 227 20.97 3.28 -23.49
N ASP A 228 19.65 3.19 -23.30
CA ASP A 228 19.03 3.41 -21.99
C ASP A 228 19.39 2.24 -21.05
N ASP A 229 20.41 2.44 -20.21
CA ASP A 229 20.94 1.45 -19.25
C ASP A 229 19.90 0.92 -18.23
N VAL A 230 18.74 1.60 -18.07
CA VAL A 230 17.72 1.23 -17.09
C VAL A 230 16.55 0.50 -17.75
N THR A 231 16.37 -0.76 -17.35
CA THR A 231 15.23 -1.60 -17.71
C THR A 231 14.10 -1.38 -16.71
N SER A 232 12.92 -1.01 -17.20
CA SER A 232 11.74 -0.67 -16.40
C SER A 232 10.69 -1.80 -16.33
N SER A 233 10.74 -2.72 -17.27
CA SER A 233 9.79 -3.82 -17.42
C SER A 233 10.50 -5.11 -17.81
N THR A 234 9.79 -6.23 -17.70
CA THR A 234 10.24 -7.54 -18.18
C THR A 234 9.14 -8.19 -19.00
N THR A 235 9.48 -9.14 -19.86
CA THR A 235 8.48 -9.99 -20.52
C THR A 235 7.58 -10.65 -19.48
N HIS A 236 6.27 -10.59 -19.70
CA HIS A 236 5.29 -11.02 -18.71
C HIS A 236 5.32 -12.54 -18.54
N PRO A 237 5.39 -13.07 -17.30
CA PRO A 237 5.67 -14.49 -17.04
C PRO A 237 4.56 -15.46 -17.45
N PHE A 238 3.35 -14.94 -17.73
CA PHE A 238 2.19 -15.72 -18.16
C PHE A 238 1.87 -15.54 -19.66
N ASP A 239 2.37 -14.47 -20.29
CA ASP A 239 1.96 -14.02 -21.62
C ASP A 239 3.12 -13.28 -22.27
N ASP A 240 3.78 -13.93 -23.23
CA ASP A 240 4.99 -13.40 -23.89
C ASP A 240 4.73 -12.17 -24.77
N THR A 241 3.46 -11.85 -25.06
CA THR A 241 3.07 -10.67 -25.84
C THR A 241 2.97 -9.39 -25.02
N ARG A 242 3.06 -9.50 -23.68
CA ARG A 242 2.93 -8.38 -22.75
C ARG A 242 4.22 -8.15 -21.96
N ASN A 243 4.37 -6.92 -21.49
CA ASN A 243 5.40 -6.56 -20.53
C ASN A 243 4.77 -6.35 -19.15
N LEU A 244 5.48 -6.81 -18.12
CA LEU A 244 5.19 -6.53 -16.72
C LEU A 244 6.01 -5.32 -16.27
N CYS A 245 5.35 -4.20 -15.97
CA CYS A 245 5.99 -2.96 -15.55
C CYS A 245 6.20 -2.86 -14.04
N PHE A 246 7.23 -2.15 -13.60
CA PHE A 246 7.56 -1.99 -12.17
C PHE A 246 7.52 -0.52 -11.75
N PHE A 247 6.99 -0.28 -10.56
CA PHE A 247 6.77 1.04 -10.02
C PHE A 247 7.25 1.11 -8.58
N SER A 248 7.99 2.15 -8.25
CA SER A 248 8.19 2.55 -6.86
C SER A 248 6.98 3.38 -6.43
N ASP A 249 6.63 3.30 -5.15
CA ASP A 249 5.60 4.17 -4.60
C ASP A 249 5.95 5.65 -4.84
N TRP A 250 5.12 6.30 -5.66
CA TRP A 250 5.32 7.68 -6.07
C TRP A 250 5.34 8.63 -4.86
N CYS A 251 4.42 8.42 -3.91
CA CYS A 251 4.34 9.21 -2.69
C CYS A 251 5.63 9.10 -1.86
N HIS A 252 6.20 7.89 -1.76
CA HIS A 252 7.50 7.68 -1.13
C HIS A 252 8.66 8.34 -1.89
N LEU A 253 8.71 8.23 -3.22
CA LEU A 253 9.73 8.88 -4.03
C LEU A 253 9.75 10.40 -3.81
N LEU A 254 8.58 11.05 -3.83
CA LEU A 254 8.48 12.49 -3.56
C LEU A 254 8.96 12.85 -2.15
N LYS A 255 8.61 12.04 -1.14
CA LYS A 255 9.11 12.23 0.23
C LYS A 255 10.64 12.13 0.27
N CYS A 256 11.21 11.13 -0.39
CA CYS A 256 12.67 10.96 -0.52
C CYS A 256 13.31 12.15 -1.20
N MET A 257 12.74 12.60 -2.32
CA MET A 257 13.28 13.73 -3.09
C MET A 257 13.31 15.00 -2.24
N ARG A 258 12.19 15.32 -1.59
CA ARG A 258 12.10 16.44 -0.64
C ARG A 258 13.10 16.29 0.51
N ASN A 259 13.27 15.10 1.07
CA ASN A 259 14.22 14.87 2.17
C ASN A 259 15.70 14.99 1.75
N ILE A 260 16.02 14.77 0.47
CA ILE A 260 17.36 14.93 -0.10
C ILE A 260 17.65 16.41 -0.36
N MET A 261 16.65 17.15 -0.86
CA MET A 261 16.74 18.61 -1.01
C MET A 261 16.72 19.33 0.36
N CYS A 262 16.06 18.74 1.35
CA CYS A 262 15.87 19.28 2.70
C CYS A 262 16.38 18.29 3.78
N PRO A 263 17.70 18.02 3.85
CA PRO A 263 18.30 17.11 4.82
C PRO A 263 18.11 17.60 6.26
N LYS A 264 18.23 16.67 7.23
CA LYS A 264 18.22 17.04 8.66
C LYS A 264 19.40 17.97 8.94
N GLU A 265 19.17 19.02 9.72
CA GLU A 265 20.27 19.72 10.35
C GLU A 265 20.96 18.76 11.32
N THR A 266 22.15 18.30 10.95
CA THR A 266 22.97 17.51 11.83
C THR A 266 23.62 18.49 12.80
N LYS A 267 23.16 18.50 14.06
CA LYS A 267 23.98 19.04 15.14
C LYS A 267 25.24 18.18 15.19
N SER A 268 26.34 18.74 14.70
CA SER A 268 27.68 18.33 15.08
C SER A 268 27.70 18.21 16.62
N THR A 269 28.12 17.05 17.12
CA THR A 269 28.36 16.73 18.54
C THR A 269 27.17 16.83 19.51
N LYS A 270 26.52 15.69 19.78
CA LYS A 270 26.49 15.02 21.10
C LYS A 270 25.52 13.84 21.04
N ARG A 271 26.09 12.63 20.99
CA ARG A 271 25.37 11.39 21.31
C ARG A 271 24.87 11.51 22.75
N ASN A 272 23.68 10.98 22.99
CA ASN A 272 22.99 10.84 24.28
C ASN A 272 22.33 12.11 24.80
N LEU A 273 21.10 12.37 24.34
CA LEU A 273 19.94 12.75 25.14
C LEU A 273 18.72 12.69 24.20
N LYS A 274 17.65 11.99 24.62
CA LYS A 274 16.33 12.06 23.97
C LYS A 274 15.75 13.45 24.25
N VAL A 275 16.23 14.48 23.55
CA VAL A 275 15.63 15.81 23.59
C VAL A 275 14.53 15.84 22.55
N LYS A 276 13.36 16.34 22.96
CA LYS A 276 12.24 16.74 22.08
C LYS A 276 12.84 17.53 20.91
N GLU A 277 12.47 17.20 19.67
CA GLU A 277 13.03 17.90 18.49
C GLU A 277 12.92 19.42 18.70
N PRO A 278 14.04 20.17 18.63
CA PRO A 278 13.98 21.62 18.79
C PRO A 278 13.09 22.21 17.68
N PRO A 279 12.41 23.34 17.93
CA PRO A 279 11.66 24.03 16.90
C PRO A 279 12.57 24.33 15.69
N PRO A 280 12.00 24.39 14.46
CA PRO A 280 12.77 24.75 13.28
C PRO A 280 13.54 26.05 13.57
N PRO A 281 14.82 26.13 13.15
CA PRO A 281 15.62 27.32 13.41
C PRO A 281 14.90 28.54 12.82
N PRO A 282 14.91 29.69 13.51
CA PRO A 282 14.35 30.91 12.94
C PRO A 282 15.05 31.18 11.60
N LEU A 283 14.28 31.45 10.55
CA LEU A 283 14.86 31.81 9.26
C LEU A 283 15.76 33.02 9.43
N ASN A 284 17.04 32.87 9.11
CA ASN A 284 17.97 33.98 9.09
C ASN A 284 17.75 34.77 7.79
N ILE A 285 16.85 35.75 7.88
CA ILE A 285 16.50 36.67 6.79
C ILE A 285 17.73 37.48 6.35
N GLN A 286 18.73 37.66 7.22
CA GLN A 286 19.89 38.50 6.98
C GLN A 286 21.02 37.78 6.22
N ASP A 287 21.06 36.44 6.27
CA ASP A 287 22.06 35.66 5.54
C ASP A 287 21.48 34.33 5.01
N PRO A 288 20.82 34.37 3.83
CA PRO A 288 20.33 33.18 3.15
C PRO A 288 21.43 32.19 2.78
N THR A 289 22.70 32.63 2.68
CA THR A 289 23.81 31.76 2.24
C THR A 289 24.13 30.65 3.26
N THR A 290 23.68 30.81 4.51
CA THR A 290 23.72 29.77 5.56
C THR A 290 22.97 28.48 5.17
N TYR A 291 22.09 28.54 4.17
CA TYR A 291 21.31 27.40 3.66
C TYR A 291 21.90 26.75 2.41
N LEU A 292 23.14 27.09 2.01
CA LEU A 292 23.87 26.37 0.96
C LEU A 292 24.11 24.92 1.40
N GLN A 293 23.52 23.99 0.65
CA GLN A 293 23.67 22.56 0.83
C GLN A 293 24.02 21.91 -0.51
N LYS A 294 24.11 20.57 -0.53
CA LYS A 294 24.34 19.78 -1.74
C LYS A 294 23.43 20.31 -2.86
N SER A 295 24.02 20.69 -3.99
CA SER A 295 23.30 21.17 -5.17
C SER A 295 23.25 20.08 -6.23
N LEU A 296 22.15 20.02 -6.99
CA LEU A 296 22.07 19.19 -8.17
C LEU A 296 22.77 19.92 -9.31
N GLN A 297 23.80 19.29 -9.87
CA GLN A 297 24.51 19.82 -11.03
C GLN A 297 23.72 19.52 -12.29
N THR A 298 23.56 20.53 -13.13
CA THR A 298 22.83 20.43 -14.41
C THR A 298 23.71 21.00 -15.52
N PRO A 299 23.43 20.70 -16.80
CA PRO A 299 24.15 21.32 -17.92
C PRO A 299 24.09 22.86 -17.90
N ASP A 300 22.96 23.40 -17.45
CA ASP A 300 22.69 24.84 -17.40
C ASP A 300 23.20 25.55 -16.12
N GLY A 301 23.68 24.81 -15.12
CA GLY A 301 24.17 25.37 -13.87
C GLY A 301 23.86 24.51 -12.65
N GLN A 302 23.42 25.12 -11.55
CA GLN A 302 23.16 24.41 -10.29
C GLN A 302 21.75 24.67 -9.77
N VAL A 303 21.08 23.58 -9.41
CA VAL A 303 19.82 23.64 -8.66
C VAL A 303 20.13 23.60 -7.17
N LYS A 304 19.80 24.69 -6.48
CA LYS A 304 20.18 24.94 -5.08
C LYS A 304 18.96 25.07 -4.19
N ARG A 305 19.01 24.46 -3.00
CA ARG A 305 18.01 24.66 -1.93
C ARG A 305 17.77 26.15 -1.62
N LEU A 306 18.83 26.96 -1.73
CA LEU A 306 18.80 28.41 -1.55
C LEU A 306 17.66 29.06 -2.32
N HIS A 307 17.41 28.66 -3.57
CA HIS A 307 16.35 29.27 -4.39
C HIS A 307 14.96 29.13 -3.74
N TRP A 308 14.65 27.97 -3.15
CA TRP A 308 13.38 27.75 -2.45
C TRP A 308 13.31 28.49 -1.11
N VAL A 309 14.43 28.59 -0.39
CA VAL A 309 14.50 29.34 0.88
C VAL A 309 14.29 30.83 0.63
N THR A 310 14.91 31.38 -0.42
CA THR A 310 14.71 32.79 -0.81
C THR A 310 13.25 33.06 -1.16
N VAL A 311 12.59 32.16 -1.92
CA VAL A 311 11.15 32.29 -2.19
C VAL A 311 10.34 32.30 -0.89
N LEU A 312 10.64 31.43 0.08
CA LEU A 312 9.96 31.42 1.38
C LEU A 312 10.13 32.74 2.15
N ILE A 313 11.36 33.29 2.20
CA ILE A 313 11.65 34.57 2.85
C ILE A 313 10.83 35.69 2.20
N GLU A 314 10.83 35.75 0.87
CA GLU A 314 10.10 36.77 0.14
C GLU A 314 8.58 36.63 0.31
N GLU A 315 8.05 35.40 0.37
CA GLU A 315 6.64 35.15 0.67
C GLU A 315 6.25 35.58 2.10
N GLU A 316 7.12 35.37 3.09
CA GLU A 316 6.92 35.86 4.46
C GLU A 316 6.96 37.40 4.54
N ASN A 317 7.87 38.03 3.80
CA ASN A 317 7.94 39.48 3.68
C ASN A 317 6.71 40.06 2.96
N ARG A 318 6.29 39.42 1.86
CA ARG A 318 5.11 39.81 1.10
C ARG A 318 3.83 39.67 1.91
N LEU A 319 3.72 38.63 2.74
CA LEU A 319 2.58 38.46 3.65
C LEU A 319 2.48 39.63 4.66
N LYS A 320 3.63 40.10 5.19
CA LYS A 320 3.67 41.27 6.09
C LYS A 320 3.24 42.56 5.38
N SER A 321 3.64 42.73 4.13
CA SER A 321 3.42 43.97 3.37
C SER A 321 2.07 44.04 2.64
N TYR A 322 1.61 42.92 2.06
CA TYR A 322 0.48 42.87 1.12
C TYR A 322 -0.62 41.90 1.52
N GLN A 323 -0.46 41.15 2.63
CA GLN A 323 -1.40 40.11 3.09
C GLN A 323 -1.70 38.99 2.05
N LEU A 324 -0.92 38.91 0.98
CA LEU A 324 -1.09 37.94 -0.11
C LEU A 324 0.23 37.25 -0.43
N ARG A 325 0.14 35.95 -0.74
CA ARG A 325 1.26 35.06 -1.08
C ARG A 325 1.12 34.59 -2.52
N LEU A 326 2.22 34.58 -3.29
CA LEU A 326 2.25 33.95 -4.62
C LEU A 326 2.26 32.42 -4.51
N VAL A 327 2.83 31.90 -3.42
CA VAL A 327 2.89 30.47 -3.12
C VAL A 327 2.25 30.24 -1.75
N PRO A 328 0.91 30.21 -1.64
CA PRO A 328 0.22 30.18 -0.35
C PRO A 328 0.51 28.91 0.47
N ASN A 329 0.92 27.83 -0.18
CA ASN A 329 1.19 26.54 0.45
C ASN A 329 2.64 26.39 0.94
N ILE A 330 3.57 27.32 0.59
CA ILE A 330 4.94 27.24 1.10
C ILE A 330 5.00 27.68 2.56
N ASP A 331 5.72 26.92 3.37
CA ASP A 331 5.96 27.23 4.77
C ASP A 331 7.32 26.67 5.23
N GLN A 332 7.72 27.01 6.44
CA GLN A 332 8.99 26.57 7.02
C GLN A 332 9.06 25.05 7.17
N SER A 333 7.94 24.38 7.47
CA SER A 333 7.92 22.95 7.69
C SER A 333 8.14 22.12 6.43
N ILE A 334 7.97 22.72 5.26
CA ILE A 334 8.25 22.09 3.97
C ILE A 334 9.76 22.02 3.72
N LEU A 335 10.48 23.11 4.00
CA LEU A 335 11.94 23.20 3.82
C LEU A 335 12.73 22.69 5.03
N PHE A 336 12.16 22.77 6.23
CA PHE A 336 12.76 22.35 7.49
C PHE A 336 11.86 21.35 8.22
N PRO A 337 11.57 20.17 7.62
CA PRO A 337 10.58 19.24 8.18
C PRO A 337 11.08 18.52 9.43
N THR A 338 10.24 18.51 10.47
CA THR A 338 10.36 17.64 11.65
C THR A 338 10.22 16.16 11.30
N GLY A 339 10.52 15.25 12.24
CA GLY A 339 10.38 13.81 12.04
C GLY A 339 8.98 13.39 11.55
N PHE A 340 7.92 14.01 12.08
CA PHE A 340 6.54 13.75 11.64
C PHE A 340 6.24 14.32 10.24
N GLU A 341 6.73 15.51 9.93
CA GLU A 341 6.44 16.21 8.68
C GLU A 341 7.15 15.60 7.46
N ARG A 342 8.26 14.90 7.70
CA ARG A 342 8.95 14.08 6.68
C ARG A 342 8.08 12.95 6.14
N MET A 343 7.11 12.49 6.92
CA MET A 343 6.15 11.46 6.51
C MET A 343 4.92 12.06 5.83
N ASN A 344 4.72 13.38 5.90
CA ASN A 344 3.59 14.06 5.26
C ASN A 344 3.85 14.21 3.76
N VAL A 345 3.04 13.54 2.94
CA VAL A 345 3.13 13.56 1.48
C VAL A 345 2.60 14.88 0.90
N GLY A 346 1.53 15.44 1.48
CA GLY A 346 0.95 16.72 1.04
C GLY A 346 1.97 17.87 1.05
N LYS A 347 2.83 17.92 2.09
CA LYS A 347 3.95 18.87 2.16
C LYS A 347 5.03 18.62 1.11
N ALA A 348 5.29 17.35 0.74
CA ALA A 348 6.25 17.03 -0.32
C ALA A 348 5.77 17.55 -1.69
N PHE A 349 4.47 17.41 -1.97
CA PHE A 349 3.85 17.89 -3.23
C PHE A 349 3.99 19.40 -3.47
N THR A 350 4.28 20.20 -2.44
CA THR A 350 4.46 21.65 -2.60
C THR A 350 5.81 22.00 -3.25
N ILE A 351 6.84 21.16 -3.08
CA ILE A 351 8.17 21.36 -3.71
C ILE A 351 8.24 20.63 -5.05
N SER A 352 7.68 19.42 -5.12
CA SER A 352 7.63 18.56 -6.30
C SER A 352 6.19 18.42 -6.75
N ALA A 353 5.79 18.95 -7.90
CA ALA A 353 4.39 18.78 -8.32
C ALA A 353 4.07 17.30 -8.50
N GLY A 354 2.82 16.99 -8.22
CA GLY A 354 2.32 15.66 -8.48
C GLY A 354 2.14 15.47 -9.97
N ILE A 355 2.63 14.35 -10.49
CA ILE A 355 2.22 13.81 -11.79
C ILE A 355 0.72 13.61 -11.74
N LEU A 356 -0.06 14.61 -12.18
CA LEU A 356 -1.51 14.51 -12.09
C LEU A 356 -2.15 14.04 -13.40
N ILE A 357 -1.59 14.31 -14.57
CA ILE A 357 -2.00 13.75 -15.86
C ILE A 357 -0.80 13.82 -16.81
N VAL A 358 -0.71 12.91 -17.78
CA VAL A 358 0.26 12.80 -18.91
C VAL A 358 0.47 14.11 -19.71
N LYS A 359 -0.12 15.25 -19.33
CA LYS A 359 -0.06 16.53 -20.04
C LYS A 359 0.26 17.77 -19.19
N GLU A 360 0.55 17.66 -17.90
CA GLU A 360 0.94 18.85 -17.11
C GLU A 360 2.17 18.58 -16.24
N GLN A 361 3.02 19.60 -16.16
CA GLN A 361 4.41 19.66 -15.69
C GLN A 361 4.73 18.83 -14.44
N PHE A 362 5.97 18.33 -14.37
CA PHE A 362 6.48 17.51 -13.26
C PHE A 362 6.66 18.31 -11.95
N PHE A 363 6.78 19.64 -12.00
CA PHE A 363 6.95 20.50 -10.81
C PHE A 363 5.94 21.66 -10.68
N SER A 364 5.94 22.33 -9.52
CA SER A 364 4.89 23.30 -9.14
C SER A 364 4.93 24.59 -9.96
N ASN A 365 3.86 24.87 -10.71
CA ASN A 365 3.69 26.10 -11.52
C ASN A 365 3.76 27.37 -10.66
N SER A 366 3.23 27.34 -9.42
CA SER A 366 3.26 28.50 -8.53
C SER A 366 4.66 28.81 -8.01
N MET A 367 5.45 27.79 -7.68
CA MET A 367 6.86 27.95 -7.30
C MET A 367 7.68 28.53 -8.46
N GLN A 368 7.48 28.00 -9.67
CA GLN A 368 8.13 28.50 -10.87
C GLN A 368 7.78 29.97 -11.15
N ALA A 369 6.49 30.32 -11.11
CA ALA A 369 6.03 31.69 -11.32
C ALA A 369 6.60 32.66 -10.26
N ALA A 370 6.68 32.23 -9.00
CA ALA A 370 7.28 33.01 -7.92
C ALA A 370 8.79 33.22 -8.16
N MET A 371 9.55 32.17 -8.51
CA MET A 371 10.98 32.29 -8.82
C MET A 371 11.24 33.27 -9.98
N LYS A 372 10.45 33.19 -11.06
CA LYS A 372 10.53 34.14 -12.18
C LYS A 372 10.24 35.58 -11.75
N THR A 373 9.20 35.76 -10.92
CA THR A 373 8.81 37.10 -10.45
C THR A 373 9.88 37.71 -9.56
N TYR A 374 10.38 36.97 -8.56
CA TYR A 374 11.41 37.49 -7.66
C TYR A 374 12.75 37.71 -8.34
N LYS A 375 13.09 36.89 -9.35
CA LYS A 375 14.23 37.16 -10.25
C LYS A 375 14.05 38.48 -11.00
N ASN A 376 12.88 38.72 -11.59
CA ASN A 376 12.60 39.96 -12.34
C ASN A 376 12.60 41.22 -11.46
N VAL A 377 12.26 41.08 -10.18
CA VAL A 377 12.32 42.17 -9.19
C VAL A 377 13.77 42.43 -8.70
N GLY A 378 14.73 41.58 -9.07
CA GLY A 378 16.16 41.80 -8.80
C GLY A 378 16.63 41.22 -7.45
N ILE A 379 15.95 40.20 -6.91
CA ILE A 379 16.41 39.51 -5.70
C ILE A 379 17.73 38.78 -6.00
N LYS A 380 18.79 39.16 -5.27
CA LYS A 380 20.18 38.75 -5.57
C LYS A 380 20.36 37.24 -5.52
N GLU A 381 19.74 36.57 -4.56
CA GLU A 381 19.87 35.12 -4.33
C GLU A 381 19.11 34.27 -5.37
N LEU A 382 18.36 34.90 -6.28
CA LEU A 382 17.64 34.25 -7.39
C LEU A 382 18.20 34.63 -8.77
N HIS A 383 19.31 35.36 -8.85
CA HIS A 383 19.90 35.72 -10.15
C HIS A 383 20.29 34.47 -10.98
N ASP A 384 20.73 33.41 -10.32
CA ASP A 384 21.15 32.12 -10.89
C ASP A 384 20.09 31.02 -10.80
N CYS A 385 18.82 31.35 -10.55
CA CYS A 385 17.75 30.36 -10.41
C CYS A 385 17.26 29.76 -11.73
N GLU A 386 17.84 30.14 -12.87
CA GLU A 386 17.45 29.68 -14.22
C GLU A 386 17.46 28.15 -14.37
N PRO A 387 18.48 27.41 -13.88
CA PRO A 387 18.48 25.94 -13.96
C PRO A 387 17.38 25.32 -13.09
N THR A 388 16.99 25.99 -12.00
CA THR A 388 15.86 25.57 -11.18
C THR A 388 14.54 25.80 -11.91
N ILE A 389 14.34 26.96 -12.53
CA ILE A 389 13.15 27.23 -13.33
C ILE A 389 13.00 26.20 -14.46
N ARG A 390 14.07 25.89 -15.19
CA ARG A 390 14.06 24.88 -16.27
C ARG A 390 13.78 23.47 -15.77
N LEU A 391 14.34 23.09 -14.62
CA LEU A 391 13.98 21.83 -13.96
C LEU A 391 12.47 21.78 -13.72
N LEU A 392 11.87 22.88 -13.24
CA LEU A 392 10.45 22.94 -12.92
C LEU A 392 9.53 22.86 -14.15
N GLU A 393 10.04 23.17 -15.35
CA GLU A 393 9.28 23.26 -16.60
C GLU A 393 9.09 21.93 -17.35
N LYS A 394 9.87 20.91 -17.00
CA LYS A 394 9.97 19.66 -17.77
C LYS A 394 8.74 18.76 -17.64
N ASP A 395 8.35 18.16 -18.76
CA ASP A 395 7.45 17.00 -18.77
C ASP A 395 8.22 15.71 -18.42
N ILE A 396 7.53 14.55 -18.42
CA ILE A 396 8.15 13.29 -17.99
C ILE A 396 9.30 12.87 -18.92
N GLN A 397 9.13 13.02 -20.23
CA GLN A 397 10.14 12.60 -21.21
C GLN A 397 11.35 13.55 -21.15
N ASP A 398 11.08 14.86 -21.17
CA ASP A 398 12.11 15.89 -21.03
C ASP A 398 12.89 15.79 -19.71
N PHE A 399 12.22 15.32 -18.65
CA PHE A 399 12.84 15.07 -17.36
C PHE A 399 13.73 13.83 -17.38
N LEU A 400 13.32 12.74 -18.02
CA LEU A 400 14.15 11.53 -18.16
C LEU A 400 15.45 11.83 -18.93
N ASP A 401 15.35 12.56 -20.04
CA ASP A 401 16.51 12.96 -20.84
C ASP A 401 17.44 13.90 -20.06
N PHE A 402 16.86 14.91 -19.41
CA PHE A 402 17.61 15.81 -18.53
C PHE A 402 18.27 15.09 -17.35
N HIS A 403 17.58 14.13 -16.76
CA HIS A 403 18.11 13.33 -15.67
C HIS A 403 19.34 12.52 -16.13
N LYS A 404 19.28 11.93 -17.32
CA LYS A 404 20.41 11.22 -17.95
C LYS A 404 21.60 12.16 -18.19
N GLU A 405 21.35 13.36 -18.73
CA GLU A 405 22.39 14.39 -18.91
C GLU A 405 23.06 14.77 -17.59
N CYS A 406 22.27 15.04 -16.54
CA CYS A 406 22.78 15.39 -15.22
C CYS A 406 23.63 14.26 -14.61
N ARG A 407 23.21 12.99 -14.79
CA ARG A 407 23.94 11.81 -14.32
C ARG A 407 25.29 11.69 -15.04
N ASN A 408 25.30 11.89 -16.35
CA ASN A 408 26.52 11.85 -17.17
C ASN A 408 27.48 12.97 -16.81
N LEU A 409 26.99 14.20 -16.64
CA LEU A 409 27.80 15.34 -16.20
C LEU A 409 28.46 15.08 -14.83
N THR A 410 27.70 14.50 -13.90
CA THR A 410 28.20 14.17 -12.56
C THR A 410 29.29 13.10 -12.62
N ARG A 411 29.12 12.09 -13.48
CA ARG A 411 30.14 11.06 -13.74
C ARG A 411 31.41 11.66 -14.36
N GLN A 412 31.28 12.51 -15.38
CA GLN A 412 32.41 13.19 -16.04
C GLN A 412 33.21 14.05 -15.06
N ARG A 413 32.53 14.68 -14.09
CA ARG A 413 33.17 15.50 -13.05
C ARG A 413 33.75 14.69 -11.88
N GLY A 414 33.63 13.36 -11.89
CA GLY A 414 34.07 12.50 -10.77
C GLY A 414 33.33 12.78 -9.45
N GLN A 415 32.12 13.35 -9.52
CA GLN A 415 31.35 13.75 -8.36
C GLN A 415 30.35 12.66 -7.94
N LYS A 416 30.03 12.62 -6.64
CA LYS A 416 29.00 11.71 -6.14
C LYS A 416 27.62 12.18 -6.60
N TRP A 417 26.84 11.27 -7.16
CA TRP A 417 25.48 11.56 -7.61
C TRP A 417 24.61 12.20 -6.52
N PHE A 418 23.74 13.11 -6.95
CA PHE A 418 22.88 13.89 -6.05
C PHE A 418 21.91 12.98 -5.29
N TRP A 419 21.17 12.14 -6.03
CA TRP A 419 20.19 11.20 -5.50
C TRP A 419 20.85 9.91 -4.96
N PRO A 420 20.34 9.33 -3.86
CA PRO A 420 20.65 7.96 -3.47
C PRO A 420 20.26 7.00 -4.59
N GLU A 421 21.08 5.97 -4.80
CA GLU A 421 20.91 4.99 -5.87
C GLU A 421 19.50 4.33 -5.89
N SER A 422 18.96 3.96 -4.72
CA SER A 422 17.63 3.34 -4.65
C SER A 422 16.49 4.29 -5.05
N THR A 423 16.62 5.58 -4.72
CA THR A 423 15.68 6.64 -5.12
C THR A 423 15.82 6.97 -6.60
N ASP A 424 17.06 7.04 -7.09
CA ASP A 424 17.41 7.30 -8.49
C ASP A 424 16.82 6.24 -9.43
N ILE A 425 17.13 4.97 -9.16
CA ILE A 425 16.62 3.83 -9.92
C ILE A 425 15.10 3.77 -9.79
N GLY A 426 14.56 3.97 -8.58
CA GLY A 426 13.11 3.97 -8.35
C GLY A 426 12.39 5.03 -9.19
N LEU A 427 12.94 6.25 -9.25
CA LEU A 427 12.39 7.35 -10.04
C LEU A 427 12.44 7.04 -11.54
N HIS A 428 13.62 6.67 -12.06
CA HIS A 428 13.81 6.40 -13.48
C HIS A 428 12.90 5.26 -13.95
N VAL A 429 12.93 4.11 -13.26
CA VAL A 429 12.10 2.94 -13.58
C VAL A 429 10.62 3.31 -13.58
N SER A 430 10.14 3.99 -12.52
CA SER A 430 8.71 4.32 -12.40
C SER A 430 8.23 5.25 -13.51
N LEU A 431 9.02 6.25 -13.90
CA LEU A 431 8.65 7.18 -14.97
C LEU A 431 8.64 6.50 -16.35
N LYS A 432 9.64 5.66 -16.62
CA LYS A 432 9.72 4.89 -17.87
C LYS A 432 8.59 3.86 -17.97
N SER A 433 8.35 3.09 -16.91
CA SER A 433 7.19 2.18 -16.81
C SER A 433 5.87 2.91 -16.90
N PHE A 434 5.77 4.14 -16.38
CA PHE A 434 4.54 4.92 -16.47
C PHE A 434 4.23 5.30 -17.91
N LEU A 435 5.23 5.76 -18.67
CA LEU A 435 5.08 6.03 -20.10
C LEU A 435 4.72 4.75 -20.87
N GLU A 436 5.53 3.70 -20.71
CA GLU A 436 5.35 2.40 -21.38
C GLU A 436 3.94 1.82 -21.15
N LEU A 437 3.53 1.70 -19.89
CA LEU A 437 2.22 1.14 -19.55
C LEU A 437 1.08 2.08 -19.93
N SER A 438 1.26 3.40 -19.84
CA SER A 438 0.21 4.34 -20.26
C SER A 438 -0.05 4.26 -21.76
N TYR A 439 1.00 4.20 -22.59
CA TYR A 439 0.85 4.01 -24.04
C TYR A 439 0.21 2.66 -24.35
N TYR A 440 0.64 1.57 -23.70
CA TYR A 440 0.00 0.27 -23.86
C TYR A 440 -1.51 0.31 -23.53
N LEU A 441 -1.88 0.89 -22.38
CA LEU A 441 -3.27 0.96 -21.95
C LEU A 441 -4.13 1.80 -22.91
N ILE A 442 -3.61 2.91 -23.44
CA ILE A 442 -4.35 3.81 -24.35
C ILE A 442 -4.38 3.24 -25.77
N ASP A 443 -3.23 2.88 -26.33
CA ASP A 443 -3.09 2.56 -27.75
C ASP A 443 -3.47 1.12 -28.05
N VAL A 444 -3.20 0.17 -27.14
CA VAL A 444 -3.49 -1.26 -27.34
C VAL A 444 -4.80 -1.63 -26.66
N VAL A 445 -4.92 -1.38 -25.35
CA VAL A 445 -6.10 -1.79 -24.56
C VAL A 445 -7.31 -0.85 -24.79
N LYS A 446 -7.08 0.32 -25.42
CA LYS A 446 -8.12 1.31 -25.79
C LYS A 446 -8.74 2.04 -24.60
N PHE A 447 -7.96 2.32 -23.56
CA PHE A 447 -8.35 3.25 -22.51
C PHE A 447 -8.48 4.68 -23.07
N THR A 448 -9.52 5.41 -22.70
CA THR A 448 -9.66 6.83 -23.08
C THR A 448 -8.67 7.74 -22.37
N TYR A 449 -8.33 7.39 -21.13
CA TYR A 449 -7.35 8.10 -20.30
C TYR A 449 -6.84 7.16 -19.21
N VAL A 450 -5.71 7.52 -18.60
CA VAL A 450 -5.09 6.76 -17.52
C VAL A 450 -5.02 7.65 -16.27
N MET A 451 -5.43 7.12 -15.12
CA MET A 451 -5.34 7.82 -13.83
C MET A 451 -4.00 7.52 -13.16
N THR A 452 -3.18 8.56 -12.97
CA THR A 452 -1.84 8.46 -12.34
C THR A 452 -1.91 7.95 -10.89
N LYS A 453 -3.01 8.23 -10.18
CA LYS A 453 -3.28 7.70 -8.84
C LYS A 453 -3.26 6.16 -8.77
N ARG A 454 -3.37 5.45 -9.90
CA ARG A 454 -3.39 3.99 -9.94
C ARG A 454 -2.01 3.33 -9.94
N PHE A 455 -0.93 4.12 -9.95
CA PHE A 455 0.46 3.64 -9.98
C PHE A 455 1.18 3.84 -8.63
N ASN A 456 0.43 3.97 -7.53
CA ASN A 456 0.98 4.16 -6.18
C ASN A 456 0.39 3.15 -5.17
N GLN A 457 0.88 3.18 -3.94
CA GLN A 457 0.49 2.25 -2.88
C GLN A 457 -0.61 2.78 -1.95
N ASP A 458 -1.23 3.93 -2.24
CA ASP A 458 -2.22 4.56 -1.34
C ASP A 458 -3.40 3.63 -1.00
N ALA A 459 -3.83 2.79 -1.95
CA ALA A 459 -4.91 1.83 -1.71
C ALA A 459 -4.53 0.77 -0.67
N LEU A 460 -3.26 0.38 -0.64
CA LEU A 460 -2.71 -0.56 0.34
C LEU A 460 -2.52 0.11 1.71
N GLU A 461 -2.03 1.35 1.74
CA GLU A 461 -1.97 2.14 2.99
C GLU A 461 -3.37 2.36 3.60
N HIS A 462 -4.38 2.64 2.77
CA HIS A 462 -5.77 2.72 3.22
C HIS A 462 -6.31 1.37 3.74
N PHE A 463 -5.92 0.26 3.10
CA PHE A 463 -6.27 -1.08 3.58
C PHE A 463 -5.67 -1.34 4.97
N PHE A 464 -4.41 -1.00 5.20
CA PHE A 464 -3.79 -1.05 6.53
C PHE A 464 -4.49 -0.13 7.53
N GLY A 465 -4.82 1.10 7.12
CA GLY A 465 -5.59 2.04 7.94
C GLY A 465 -6.93 1.46 8.40
N ASN A 466 -7.64 0.74 7.52
CA ASN A 466 -8.85 0.03 7.89
C ASN A 466 -8.55 -1.06 8.92
N ILE A 467 -7.55 -1.93 8.72
CA ILE A 467 -7.21 -2.97 9.70
C ILE A 467 -6.88 -2.36 11.07
N ARG A 468 -6.08 -1.29 11.13
CA ARG A 468 -5.73 -0.62 12.40
C ARG A 468 -6.94 -0.04 13.11
N GLN A 469 -7.87 0.58 12.36
CA GLN A 469 -9.14 1.06 12.92
C GLN A 469 -10.00 -0.08 13.46
N MET A 470 -10.01 -1.21 12.76
CA MET A 470 -10.77 -2.40 13.11
C MET A 470 -10.21 -3.14 14.34
N ALA A 471 -8.90 -3.03 14.59
CA ALA A 471 -8.22 -3.60 15.75
C ALA A 471 -8.35 -2.75 17.03
N ALA A 472 -8.91 -1.53 16.94
CA ALA A 472 -9.06 -0.62 18.08
C ALA A 472 -9.76 -1.31 19.29
N PRO A 473 -9.26 -1.12 20.53
CA PRO A 473 -8.34 -0.07 20.96
C PRO A 473 -6.84 -0.32 20.69
N ASN A 474 -6.44 -1.50 20.18
CA ASN A 474 -5.02 -1.78 19.87
C ASN A 474 -4.75 -1.63 18.35
N PRO A 475 -4.19 -0.51 17.87
CA PRO A 475 -3.90 -0.31 16.45
C PRO A 475 -2.71 -1.15 15.92
N HIS A 476 -2.07 -1.93 16.79
CA HIS A 476 -1.02 -2.90 16.44
C HIS A 476 -1.53 -4.32 16.74
N PRO A 477 -2.35 -4.91 15.85
CA PRO A 477 -2.86 -6.25 16.07
C PRO A 477 -1.72 -7.28 16.17
N ASP A 478 -1.94 -8.30 16.98
CA ASP A 478 -1.11 -9.51 16.93
C ASP A 478 -1.36 -10.29 15.61
N PRO A 479 -0.51 -11.27 15.26
CA PRO A 479 -0.64 -12.01 14.02
C PRO A 479 -2.01 -12.70 13.83
N LYS A 480 -2.57 -13.30 14.88
CA LYS A 480 -3.86 -14.01 14.78
C LYS A 480 -5.00 -13.03 14.50
N LEU A 481 -5.06 -11.93 15.26
CA LEU A 481 -6.04 -10.87 15.05
C LEU A 481 -5.90 -10.25 13.67
N PHE A 482 -4.67 -9.99 13.21
CA PHE A 482 -4.42 -9.48 11.87
C PHE A 482 -4.99 -10.40 10.79
N ALA A 483 -4.67 -11.70 10.83
CA ALA A 483 -5.13 -12.66 9.83
C ALA A 483 -6.67 -12.80 9.81
N LEU A 484 -7.32 -12.72 10.98
CA LEU A 484 -8.79 -12.70 11.07
C LEU A 484 -9.40 -11.44 10.43
N LEU A 485 -8.86 -10.27 10.76
CA LEU A 485 -9.33 -8.99 10.21
C LEU A 485 -9.07 -8.90 8.70
N TYR A 486 -7.91 -9.37 8.25
CA TYR A 486 -7.55 -9.50 6.84
C TYR A 486 -8.59 -10.35 6.12
N ARG A 487 -8.84 -11.59 6.58
CA ARG A 487 -9.80 -12.51 5.94
C ARG A 487 -11.19 -11.90 5.84
N LEU A 488 -11.64 -11.19 6.87
CA LEU A 488 -12.93 -10.50 6.84
C LEU A 488 -12.99 -9.43 5.74
N LEU A 489 -11.95 -8.59 5.62
CA LEU A 489 -11.89 -7.57 4.58
C LEU A 489 -11.75 -8.18 3.18
N SER A 490 -10.97 -9.25 3.03
CA SER A 490 -10.79 -9.96 1.77
C SER A 490 -12.10 -10.51 1.23
N VAL A 491 -12.91 -11.13 2.10
CA VAL A 491 -14.23 -11.64 1.75
C VAL A 491 -15.21 -10.50 1.51
N TYR A 492 -15.15 -9.42 2.30
CA TYR A 492 -16.09 -8.31 2.16
C TYR A 492 -15.99 -7.62 0.81
N SER A 493 -14.77 -7.46 0.30
CA SER A 493 -14.55 -6.90 -1.02
C SER A 493 -15.19 -7.76 -2.13
N LEU A 494 -15.21 -9.09 -1.97
CA LEU A 494 -15.85 -10.00 -2.93
C LEU A 494 -17.38 -9.94 -2.86
N VAL A 495 -17.93 -9.86 -1.65
CA VAL A 495 -19.39 -9.90 -1.41
C VAL A 495 -20.06 -8.56 -1.74
N SER A 496 -19.37 -7.44 -1.52
CA SER A 496 -19.94 -6.11 -1.77
C SER A 496 -19.86 -5.75 -3.26
N PRO A 497 -21.00 -5.49 -3.93
CA PRO A 497 -20.96 -4.96 -5.29
C PRO A 497 -20.37 -3.54 -5.29
N ALA A 498 -19.63 -3.19 -6.35
CA ALA A 498 -19.15 -1.81 -6.51
C ALA A 498 -20.36 -0.87 -6.68
N LYS A 499 -20.28 0.36 -6.14
CA LYS A 499 -21.38 1.37 -6.10
C LYS A 499 -22.13 1.64 -7.42
N ARG A 500 -21.59 1.23 -8.57
CA ARG A 500 -22.17 1.41 -9.92
C ARG A 500 -22.07 0.15 -10.80
N SER A 501 -21.73 -1.00 -10.22
CA SER A 501 -21.65 -2.25 -10.98
C SER A 501 -23.02 -2.92 -11.06
N ASN A 502 -23.36 -3.41 -12.24
CA ASN A 502 -24.57 -4.21 -12.49
C ASN A 502 -24.37 -5.69 -12.13
N ALA A 503 -23.20 -6.08 -11.59
CA ALA A 503 -22.94 -7.42 -11.11
C ALA A 503 -23.52 -7.61 -9.70
N SER A 504 -24.29 -8.68 -9.51
CA SER A 504 -24.70 -9.13 -8.19
C SER A 504 -23.47 -9.52 -7.34
N GLY A 505 -23.52 -9.23 -6.04
CA GLY A 505 -22.56 -9.79 -5.09
C GLY A 505 -22.57 -11.32 -5.15
N VAL A 506 -21.44 -11.95 -4.83
CA VAL A 506 -21.28 -13.41 -4.96
C VAL A 506 -22.25 -14.14 -4.02
N GLU A 507 -23.08 -15.03 -4.57
CA GLU A 507 -24.11 -15.80 -3.86
C GLU A 507 -23.52 -16.81 -2.84
N ASN A 508 -22.21 -17.02 -2.85
CA ASN A 508 -21.54 -18.12 -2.14
C ASN A 508 -20.59 -17.68 -1.01
N VAL A 509 -21.02 -16.71 -0.20
CA VAL A 509 -20.30 -16.25 1.01
C VAL A 509 -19.95 -17.41 1.95
N GLY A 510 -20.79 -18.46 1.99
CA GLY A 510 -20.57 -19.66 2.79
C GLY A 510 -19.33 -20.45 2.40
N ALA A 511 -19.03 -20.57 1.10
CA ALA A 511 -17.84 -21.26 0.61
C ALA A 511 -16.55 -20.49 0.97
N LEU A 512 -16.55 -19.17 0.89
CA LEU A 512 -15.41 -18.32 1.28
C LEU A 512 -15.12 -18.34 2.79
N LEU A 513 -16.18 -18.40 3.60
CA LEU A 513 -16.07 -18.41 5.06
C LEU A 513 -15.73 -19.80 5.62
N ASN A 514 -16.18 -20.88 4.96
CA ASN A 514 -15.93 -22.27 5.35
C ASN A 514 -14.81 -22.95 4.55
N ALA A 515 -14.22 -22.23 3.59
CA ALA A 515 -13.06 -22.65 2.82
C ALA A 515 -12.04 -23.34 3.75
N LYS A 516 -11.89 -24.64 3.55
CA LYS A 516 -10.86 -25.43 4.22
C LYS A 516 -9.53 -25.05 3.57
N ASP A 517 -8.68 -24.37 4.32
CA ASP A 517 -7.32 -24.07 3.89
C ASP A 517 -6.47 -25.37 3.96
N GLU A 518 -5.26 -25.41 3.40
CA GLU A 518 -4.33 -26.56 3.56
C GLU A 518 -4.04 -26.88 5.04
N VAL A 519 -4.17 -25.87 5.91
CA VAL A 519 -4.13 -25.99 7.37
C VAL A 519 -5.27 -26.87 7.90
N GLY A 520 -6.44 -26.87 7.25
CA GLY A 520 -7.57 -27.75 7.55
C GLY A 520 -7.31 -29.22 7.21
N ALA A 521 -6.53 -29.50 6.17
CA ALA A 521 -6.10 -30.86 5.83
C ALA A 521 -5.01 -31.36 6.79
N ARG A 522 -3.97 -30.55 7.06
CA ARG A 522 -2.95 -30.86 8.09
C ARG A 522 -3.54 -30.95 9.51
N HIS A 523 -4.70 -30.36 9.76
CA HIS A 523 -5.42 -30.44 11.04
C HIS A 523 -6.03 -31.82 11.27
N GLU A 524 -6.62 -32.45 10.25
CA GLU A 524 -7.17 -33.80 10.38
C GLU A 524 -6.01 -34.78 10.68
N GLU A 525 -4.91 -34.70 9.93
CA GLU A 525 -3.69 -35.49 10.19
C GLU A 525 -3.09 -35.24 11.59
N ARG A 526 -2.87 -33.99 12.01
CA ARG A 526 -2.26 -33.71 13.33
C ARG A 526 -3.14 -34.11 14.49
N ARG A 527 -4.47 -34.05 14.31
CA ARG A 527 -5.42 -34.42 15.35
C ARG A 527 -5.52 -35.94 15.47
N GLU A 528 -5.48 -36.66 14.36
CA GLU A 528 -5.30 -38.12 14.36
C GLU A 528 -4.00 -38.53 15.05
N VAL A 529 -2.88 -37.84 14.75
CA VAL A 529 -1.59 -38.09 15.42
C VAL A 529 -1.65 -37.77 16.92
N PHE A 530 -2.26 -36.66 17.31
CA PHE A 530 -2.39 -36.27 18.72
C PHE A 530 -3.30 -37.20 19.51
N ASP A 531 -4.46 -37.57 18.94
CA ASP A 531 -5.40 -38.51 19.54
C ASP A 531 -4.75 -39.89 19.67
N SER A 532 -4.01 -40.35 18.65
CA SER A 532 -3.19 -41.58 18.72
C SER A 532 -2.12 -41.52 19.81
N LEU A 533 -1.44 -40.38 19.99
CA LEU A 533 -0.44 -40.21 21.04
C LEU A 533 -1.07 -40.20 22.44
N LEU A 534 -2.26 -39.61 22.56
CA LEU A 534 -3.03 -39.57 23.80
C LEU A 534 -3.51 -40.96 24.19
N ASP A 535 -4.01 -41.73 23.23
CA ASP A 535 -4.41 -43.12 23.42
C ASP A 535 -3.20 -43.97 23.86
N GLU A 536 -2.03 -43.78 23.24
CA GLU A 536 -0.79 -44.45 23.63
C GLU A 536 -0.33 -44.07 25.06
N ILE A 537 -0.42 -42.79 25.43
CA ILE A 537 -0.10 -42.32 26.79
C ILE A 537 -1.10 -42.89 27.83
N LEU A 538 -2.39 -42.98 27.47
CA LEU A 538 -3.43 -43.51 28.34
C LEU A 538 -3.34 -45.04 28.49
N GLU A 539 -2.92 -45.76 27.45
CA GLU A 539 -2.73 -47.22 27.48
C GLU A 539 -1.43 -47.65 28.16
N PHE A 540 -0.33 -46.90 27.98
CA PHE A 540 1.01 -47.32 28.43
C PHE A 540 1.61 -46.48 29.57
N GLY A 541 0.95 -45.40 30.01
CA GLY A 541 1.31 -44.66 31.22
C GLY A 541 2.66 -43.92 31.18
N THR A 542 3.19 -43.62 29.99
CA THR A 542 4.50 -42.96 29.86
C THR A 542 4.47 -41.48 30.28
N PRO A 543 5.48 -40.98 31.02
CA PRO A 543 5.54 -39.58 31.46
C PRO A 543 5.65 -38.58 30.29
N LEU A 544 5.05 -37.40 30.47
CA LEU A 544 4.91 -36.31 29.48
C LEU A 544 6.21 -35.68 28.92
N GLU A 545 7.40 -36.22 29.23
CA GLU A 545 8.69 -35.62 28.87
C GLU A 545 9.14 -35.86 27.41
N CYS A 546 8.37 -36.63 26.63
CA CYS A 546 8.79 -37.10 25.30
C CYS A 546 8.05 -36.46 24.11
N LEU A 547 7.53 -35.23 24.22
CA LEU A 547 6.98 -34.53 23.05
C LEU A 547 8.08 -33.72 22.33
N PRO A 548 8.45 -34.06 21.07
CA PRO A 548 9.31 -33.20 20.28
C PRO A 548 8.54 -31.92 19.89
N VAL A 549 9.15 -30.77 20.18
CA VAL A 549 8.63 -29.40 19.98
C VAL A 549 8.43 -29.05 18.51
#